data_AF-A0A699UU93-F1
#
_entry.id   AF-A0A699UU93-F1
#
_cell.length_a   1.000
_cell.length_b   1.000
_cell.length_c   1.000
_cell.angle_alpha   90.00
_cell.angle_beta   90.00
_cell.angle_gamma   90.00
#
_symmetry.space_group_name_H-M   'P 1'
#
loop_
_entity.id
_entity.type
_entity.pdbx_description
1 polymer ?
#
loop_
_entity_poly.entity_id
_entity_poly.type
_entity_poly.pdbx_seq_one_letter_code
_entity_poly.pdbx_strand_id
1 'polypeptide(L)' 'NCKIHHSVVGLRSCIAEGAVIEDSLLMGADYYETDADRELLAAKGSVPIGIGKNTHIKRAIIDKNARIGDNVK' A
#
# COMPACT_ATOMS: atom_id res chain seq x y z
N ASN A 1 -0.62 11.25 -6.81
CA ASN A 1 0.86 11.41 -6.97
C ASN A 1 1.58 10.68 -5.83
N CYS A 2 2.64 9.89 -6.06
CA CYS A 2 3.41 9.20 -5.01
C CYS A 2 4.91 9.22 -5.33
N LYS A 3 5.79 9.02 -4.34
CA LYS A 3 7.25 9.00 -4.50
C LYS A 3 7.80 7.63 -4.18
N ILE A 4 8.52 7.04 -5.12
CA ILE A 4 9.22 5.75 -4.95
C ILE A 4 10.70 6.00 -5.27
N HIS A 5 11.57 5.72 -4.30
CA HIS A 5 13.00 5.93 -4.42
C HIS A 5 13.75 4.70 -3.95
N HIS A 6 14.72 4.22 -4.75
CA HIS A 6 15.56 3.06 -4.44
C HIS A 6 14.74 1.90 -3.87
N SER A 7 13.69 1.46 -4.56
CA SER A 7 12.77 0.47 -4.01
C SER A 7 12.35 -0.53 -5.07
N VAL A 8 12.06 -1.75 -4.63
CA VAL A 8 11.52 -2.80 -5.49
C VAL A 8 10.02 -2.88 -5.25
N VAL A 9 9.24 -2.74 -6.32
CA VAL A 9 7.79 -2.80 -6.28
C VAL A 9 7.35 -4.14 -6.87
N GLY A 10 6.77 -4.98 -6.01
CA GLY A 10 6.26 -6.30 -6.36
C GLY A 10 4.96 -6.25 -7.16
N LEU A 11 4.54 -7.43 -7.63
CA LEU A 11 3.36 -7.56 -8.46
C LEU A 11 2.09 -7.09 -7.74
N ARG A 12 1.19 -6.42 -8.47
CA ARG A 12 -0.11 -5.97 -7.95
C ARG A 12 -0.04 -5.07 -6.70
N SER A 13 1.09 -4.41 -6.45
CA SER A 13 1.18 -3.40 -5.40
C SER A 13 0.21 -2.24 -5.66
N CYS A 14 -0.64 -1.95 -4.68
CA CYS A 14 -1.47 -0.75 -4.65
C CYS A 14 -0.80 0.28 -3.74
N ILE A 15 -0.50 1.47 -4.28
CA ILE A 15 0.16 2.56 -3.56
C ILE A 15 -0.70 3.81 -3.72
N ALA A 16 -1.24 4.32 -2.62
CA ALA A 16 -2.14 5.46 -2.63
C ALA A 16 -1.39 6.79 -2.73
N GLU A 17 -2.16 7.86 -2.92
CA GLU A 17 -1.64 9.21 -3.07
C GLU A 17 -0.90 9.72 -1.83
N GLY A 18 0.17 10.48 -2.05
CA GLY A 18 1.00 11.05 -1.00
C GLY A 18 1.94 10.04 -0.34
N ALA A 19 1.90 8.76 -0.74
CA ALA A 19 2.80 7.76 -0.21
C ALA A 19 4.26 8.02 -0.64
N VAL A 20 5.18 7.78 0.28
CA VAL A 20 6.63 7.90 0.09
C VAL A 20 7.27 6.55 0.46
N ILE A 21 7.92 5.92 -0.51
CA ILE A 21 8.57 4.62 -0.34
C ILE A 21 10.06 4.79 -0.65
N GLU A 22 10.91 4.48 0.33
CA GLU A 22 12.36 4.68 0.25
C GLU A 22 13.11 3.42 0.72
N ASP A 23 14.11 2.99 -0.05
CA ASP A 23 15.00 1.89 0.34
C ASP A 23 14.26 0.61 0.75
N SER A 24 13.14 0.28 0.10
CA SER A 24 12.20 -0.74 0.57
C SER A 24 11.83 -1.77 -0.50
N LEU A 25 11.45 -2.97 -0.05
CA LEU A 25 10.93 -4.05 -0.88
C LEU A 25 9.44 -4.25 -0.60
N LEU A 26 8.60 -3.99 -1.60
CA LEU A 26 7.18 -4.36 -1.55
C LEU A 26 7.01 -5.69 -2.28
N MET A 27 6.48 -6.71 -1.61
CA MET A 27 6.23 -8.01 -2.24
C MET A 27 4.95 -7.98 -3.09
N GLY A 28 4.01 -7.08 -2.77
CA GLY A 28 2.82 -6.83 -3.58
C GLY A 28 1.59 -7.61 -3.11
N ALA A 29 0.80 -8.14 -4.04
CA ALA A 29 -0.44 -8.85 -3.72
C ALA A 29 -0.71 -10.04 -4.64
N ASP A 30 -1.37 -11.06 -4.09
CA ASP A 30 -1.78 -12.25 -4.84
C ASP A 30 -3.03 -11.99 -5.70
N TYR A 31 -3.81 -10.95 -5.36
CA TYR A 31 -5.04 -10.55 -6.06
C TYR A 31 -5.29 -9.05 -5.94
N TYR A 32 -6.16 -8.53 -6.81
CA TYR A 32 -6.67 -7.16 -6.69
C TYR A 32 -8.00 -7.17 -5.91
N GLU A 33 -8.19 -6.17 -5.05
CA GLU A 33 -9.51 -5.85 -4.51
C GLU A 33 -10.28 -4.99 -5.51
N THR A 34 -11.55 -5.31 -5.72
CA THR A 34 -12.43 -4.53 -6.60
C THR A 34 -12.81 -3.20 -5.95
N ASP A 35 -13.32 -2.25 -6.74
CA ASP A 35 -13.85 -1.00 -6.19
C ASP A 35 -14.96 -1.24 -5.15
N ALA A 36 -15.85 -2.20 -5.41
CA ALA A 36 -16.90 -2.57 -4.47
C ALA A 36 -16.35 -3.12 -3.15
N ASP A 37 -15.28 -3.93 -3.20
CA ASP A 37 -14.63 -4.43 -1.98
C ASP A 37 -14.02 -3.28 -1.17
N ARG A 38 -13.36 -2.33 -1.85
CA ARG A 38 -12.76 -1.16 -1.21
C ARG A 38 -13.81 -0.27 -0.55
N GLU A 39 -14.93 -0.01 -1.22
CA GLU A 39 -16.05 0.75 -0.66
C GLU A 39 -16.65 0.05 0.57
N LEU A 40 -16.83 -1.27 0.49
CA LEU A 40 -17.35 -2.07 1.61
C LEU A 40 -16.38 -2.11 2.80
N LEU A 41 -15.07 -2.20 2.54
CA LEU A 41 -14.05 -2.10 3.59
C LEU A 41 -14.05 -0.70 4.23
N ALA A 42 -14.13 0.36 3.43
CA ALA A 42 -14.22 1.72 3.93
C ALA A 42 -15.47 1.94 4.80
N ALA A 43 -16.64 1.42 4.38
CA ALA A 43 -17.88 1.47 5.16
C ALA A 43 -17.77 0.71 6.49
N LYS A 44 -16.93 -0.32 6.56
CA LYS A 44 -16.62 -1.09 7.79
C LYS A 44 -15.49 -0.48 8.61
N GLY A 45 -14.87 0.61 8.17
CA GLY A 45 -13.69 1.20 8.82
C GLY A 45 -12.42 0.36 8.68
N SER A 46 -12.36 -0.55 7.72
CA SER A 46 -11.19 -1.40 7.44
C SER A 46 -10.32 -0.82 6.33
N VAL A 47 -9.06 -1.26 6.28
CA VAL A 47 -8.07 -0.80 5.31
C VAL A 47 -7.96 -1.78 4.12
N PRO A 48 -7.91 -1.29 2.87
CA PRO A 48 -7.67 -2.14 1.70
C PRO A 48 -6.23 -2.67 1.63
N ILE A 49 -5.97 -3.64 0.76
CA ILE A 49 -4.62 -4.14 0.48
C ILE A 49 -3.79 -3.03 -0.18
N GLY A 50 -2.55 -2.89 0.28
CA GLY A 50 -1.58 -1.95 -0.25
C GLY A 50 -1.16 -0.89 0.78
N ILE A 51 -0.63 0.20 0.25
CA ILE A 51 -0.10 1.33 1.01
C ILE A 51 -1.10 2.48 0.98
N GLY A 52 -1.60 2.87 2.15
CA GLY A 52 -2.54 3.97 2.33
C GLY A 52 -1.96 5.36 2.03
N LYS A 53 -2.83 6.36 2.06
CA LYS A 53 -2.51 7.74 1.68
C LYS A 53 -1.54 8.37 2.67
N ASN A 54 -0.64 9.24 2.17
CA ASN A 54 0.32 10.00 2.99
C ASN A 54 1.22 9.13 3.90
N THR A 55 1.35 7.85 3.56
CA THR A 55 2.14 6.88 4.31
C THR A 55 3.60 6.95 3.91
N HIS A 56 4.52 6.86 4.88
CA HIS A 56 5.95 6.78 4.64
C HIS A 56 6.42 5.37 4.98
N ILE A 57 7.14 4.73 4.06
CA ILE A 57 7.78 3.44 4.27
C ILE A 57 9.26 3.61 3.94
N LYS A 58 10.12 3.28 4.90
CA LYS A 58 11.56 3.43 4.75
C LYS A 58 12.31 2.22 5.28
N ARG A 59 13.25 1.68 4.51
CA ARG A 59 14.12 0.55 4.91
C ARG A 59 13.32 -0.65 5.42
N ALA A 60 12.24 -0.99 4.73
CA ALA A 60 11.32 -2.04 5.15
C ALA A 60 11.07 -3.09 4.06
N ILE A 61 10.63 -4.27 4.49
CA ILE A 61 10.08 -5.30 3.60
C ILE A 61 8.60 -5.41 3.91
N ILE A 62 7.75 -5.16 2.91
CA ILE A 62 6.30 -5.25 3.02
C ILE A 62 5.85 -6.55 2.34
N ASP A 63 5.35 -7.47 3.14
CA ASP A 63 4.92 -8.79 2.66
C ASP A 63 3.61 -8.71 1.84
N LYS A 64 3.25 -9.82 1.21
CA LYS A 64 2.10 -9.92 0.33
C LYS A 64 0.80 -9.64 1.07
N ASN A 65 -0.10 -8.93 0.40
CA ASN A 65 -1.44 -8.62 0.87
C ASN A 65 -1.46 -7.75 2.16
N ALA A 66 -0.36 -7.06 2.48
CA ALA A 66 -0.31 -6.14 3.60
C ALA A 66 -1.35 -5.02 3.44
N ARG A 67 -2.00 -4.62 4.54
CA ARG A 67 -3.01 -3.56 4.60
C ARG A 67 -2.48 -2.42 5.46
N ILE A 68 -1.80 -1.47 4.82
CA ILE A 68 -1.21 -0.33 5.52
C ILE A 68 -2.18 0.86 5.42
N GLY A 69 -2.63 1.36 6.57
CA GLY A 69 -3.58 2.47 6.65
C GLY A 69 -3.02 3.80 6.16
N ASP A 70 -3.88 4.81 6.15
CA ASP A 70 -3.51 6.18 5.84
C ASP A 70 -2.65 6.77 6.97
N ASN A 71 -1.65 7.59 6.62
CA ASN A 71 -0.75 8.33 7.51
C ASN A 71 0.20 7.46 8.37
N VAL A 72 0.44 6.20 8.00
CA VAL A 72 1.43 5.33 8.66
C VAL A 72 2.86 5.82 8.36
N LYS A 73 3.82 5.57 9.25
CA LYS A 73 5.23 6.03 9.15
C LYS A 73 6.22 4.92 9.43
#